data_AF-A0A2E9Z4C6-F1
#
_entry.id   AF-A0A2E9Z4C6-F1
#
_cell.length_a   1.000
_cell.length_b   1.000
_cell.length_c   1.000
_cell.angle_alpha   90.00
_cell.angle_beta   90.00
_cell.angle_gamma   90.00
#
_symmetry.space_group_name_H-M   'P 1'
#
loop_
_entity.id
_entity.type
_entity.pdbx_description
1 polymer ?
#
loop_
_entity_poly.entity_id
_entity_poly.type
_entity_poly.pdbx_seq_one_letter_code
_entity_poly.pdbx_strand_id
1 'polypeptide(L)'
;WINGLLKELKLPTVTRSISFQSATLLGRMLESVYQIIGAKNEPPMTRFLAAQLAKSHYFNISRAKNDFAYQPVVAQEEGMKRLINYFRSRPAD
;
A
#
# COMPACT_ATOMS: atom_id res chain seq x y z
N TRP A 1 6.40 2.46 -6.97
CA TRP A 1 6.94 3.54 -6.13
C TRP A 1 7.65 2.99 -4.88
N ILE A 2 7.12 1.96 -4.18
CA ILE A 2 7.74 1.35 -2.98
C ILE A 2 9.21 0.95 -3.21
N ASN A 3 9.52 0.16 -4.25
CA ASN A 3 10.91 -0.24 -4.53
C ASN A 3 11.82 0.96 -4.87
N GLY A 4 11.26 2.06 -5.41
CA GLY A 4 12.01 3.31 -5.61
C GLY A 4 12.37 3.96 -4.27
N LEU A 5 11.41 4.04 -3.34
CA LEU A 5 11.65 4.52 -1.98
C LEU A 5 12.70 3.68 -1.24
N LEU A 6 12.57 2.34 -1.27
CA LEU A 6 13.52 1.43 -0.62
C LEU A 6 14.94 1.60 -1.17
N LYS A 7 15.08 1.78 -2.49
CA LYS A 7 16.37 2.03 -3.14
C LYS A 7 16.99 3.35 -2.65
N GLU A 8 16.21 4.43 -2.57
CA GLU A 8 16.67 5.72 -2.06
C GLU A 8 17.10 5.67 -0.59
N LEU A 9 16.47 4.81 0.21
CA LEU A 9 16.81 4.57 1.60
C LEU A 9 17.92 3.53 1.79
N LYS A 10 18.49 2.98 0.71
CA LYS A 10 19.50 1.91 0.73
C LYS A 10 19.04 0.66 1.50
N LEU A 11 17.74 0.34 1.42
CA LEU A 11 17.13 -0.84 2.03
C LEU A 11 16.92 -1.96 0.99
N PRO A 12 16.84 -3.23 1.43
CA PRO A 12 16.49 -4.34 0.56
C PRO A 12 15.16 -4.09 -0.16
N THR A 13 15.12 -4.34 -1.47
CA THR A 13 13.91 -4.18 -2.28
C THR A 13 13.00 -5.40 -2.16
N VAL A 14 11.72 -5.22 -2.46
CA VAL A 14 10.77 -6.33 -2.54
C VAL A 14 11.07 -7.13 -3.81
N THR A 15 11.46 -8.40 -3.63
CA THR A 15 11.83 -9.31 -4.72
C THR A 15 10.79 -10.42 -4.96
N ARG A 16 9.92 -10.69 -3.99
CA ARG A 16 8.88 -11.71 -4.09
C ARG A 16 7.53 -11.08 -4.39
N SER A 17 6.77 -11.71 -5.27
CA SER A 17 5.39 -11.32 -5.57
C SER A 17 4.57 -12.54 -5.95
N ILE A 18 3.26 -12.43 -5.79
CA ILE A 18 2.27 -13.38 -6.31
C ILE A 18 1.24 -12.60 -7.14
N SER A 19 0.59 -13.25 -8.09
CA SER A 19 -0.45 -12.60 -8.88
C SER A 19 -1.68 -12.28 -8.02
N PHE A 20 -2.46 -11.28 -8.45
CA PHE A 20 -3.72 -10.93 -7.78
C PHE A 20 -4.69 -12.13 -7.75
N GLN A 21 -4.74 -12.92 -8.82
CA GLN A 21 -5.56 -14.13 -8.88
C GLN A 21 -5.14 -15.14 -7.80
N SER A 22 -3.84 -15.41 -7.68
CA SER A 22 -3.31 -16.34 -6.66
C SER A 22 -3.57 -15.82 -5.24
N ALA A 23 -3.34 -14.53 -4.99
CA ALA A 23 -3.63 -13.92 -3.68
C ALA A 23 -5.11 -13.99 -3.32
N THR A 24 -6.00 -13.76 -4.29
CA THR A 24 -7.46 -13.81 -4.10
C THR A 24 -7.93 -15.25 -3.81
N LEU A 25 -7.37 -16.24 -4.52
CA LEU A 25 -7.67 -17.64 -4.27
C LEU A 25 -7.22 -18.07 -2.87
N LEU A 26 -6.00 -17.71 -2.47
CA LEU A 26 -5.49 -17.96 -1.12
C LEU A 26 -6.37 -17.31 -0.05
N GLY A 27 -6.75 -16.05 -0.26
CA GLY A 27 -7.65 -15.35 0.64
C GLY A 27 -8.99 -16.08 0.81
N ARG A 28 -9.60 -16.52 -0.29
CA ARG A 28 -10.84 -17.31 -0.25
C ARG A 28 -10.68 -18.62 0.52
N MET A 29 -9.57 -19.34 0.32
CA MET A 29 -9.31 -20.60 1.02
C MET A 29 -9.16 -20.39 2.52
N LEU A 30 -8.35 -19.40 2.94
CA LEU A 30 -8.11 -19.12 4.35
C LEU A 30 -9.37 -18.62 5.06
N GLU A 31 -10.14 -17.73 4.43
CA GLU A 31 -11.43 -17.27 4.95
C GLU A 31 -12.38 -18.45 5.21
N SER A 32 -12.50 -19.39 4.26
CA SER A 32 -13.33 -20.59 4.44
C SER A 32 -12.86 -21.46 5.60
N VAL A 33 -11.54 -21.69 5.73
CA VAL A 33 -10.99 -22.50 6.84
C VAL A 33 -11.26 -21.82 8.18
N TYR A 34 -11.03 -20.51 8.28
CA TYR A 34 -11.25 -19.73 9.49
C TYR A 34 -12.72 -19.72 9.91
N GLN A 35 -13.63 -19.62 8.93
CA GLN A 35 -15.07 -19.71 9.17
C GLN A 35 -15.48 -21.10 9.69
N ILE A 36 -14.92 -22.18 9.13
CA ILE A 36 -15.24 -23.57 9.54
C ILE A 36 -14.77 -23.85 10.97
N ILE A 37 -13.55 -23.43 11.33
CA ILE A 37 -12.99 -23.69 12.67
C ILE A 37 -13.47 -22.68 13.74
N GLY A 38 -14.27 -21.69 13.35
CA GLY A 38 -14.79 -20.66 14.26
C GLY A 38 -13.69 -19.74 14.83
N ALA A 39 -12.60 -19.52 14.08
CA ALA A 39 -11.52 -18.65 14.52
C ALA A 39 -12.02 -17.19 14.62
N LYS A 40 -11.70 -16.52 15.74
CA LYS A 40 -12.08 -15.11 15.97
C LYS A 40 -11.11 -14.10 15.36
N ASN A 41 -9.90 -14.53 15.03
CA ASN A 41 -8.87 -13.68 14.42
C ASN A 41 -9.04 -13.63 12.90
N GLU A 42 -8.52 -12.59 12.26
CA GLU A 42 -8.50 -12.50 10.78
C GLU A 42 -7.43 -13.44 10.19
N PRO A 43 -7.69 -14.13 9.07
CA PRO A 43 -6.66 -14.91 8.40
C PRO A 43 -5.54 -14.01 7.84
N PRO A 44 -4.30 -14.53 7.70
CA PRO A 44 -3.16 -13.75 7.16
C PRO A 44 -3.35 -13.21 5.74
N MET A 45 -4.32 -13.73 5.00
CA MET A 45 -4.73 -13.20 3.70
C MET A 45 -6.24 -13.27 3.60
N THR A 46 -6.85 -12.16 3.20
CA THR A 46 -8.27 -12.04 2.82
C THR A 46 -8.38 -11.59 1.37
N ARG A 47 -9.53 -11.82 0.73
CA ARG A 47 -9.83 -11.26 -0.60
C ARG A 47 -9.78 -9.73 -0.56
N PHE A 48 -10.17 -9.14 0.57
CA PHE A 48 -10.05 -7.70 0.80
C PHE A 48 -8.58 -7.24 0.79
N LEU A 49 -7.72 -7.88 1.59
CA LEU A 49 -6.29 -7.57 1.62
C LEU A 49 -5.63 -7.72 0.24
N ALA A 50 -5.96 -8.80 -0.48
CA ALA A 50 -5.48 -9.00 -1.86
C ALA A 50 -5.86 -7.82 -2.77
N ALA A 51 -7.11 -7.34 -2.69
CA ALA A 51 -7.57 -6.21 -3.49
C ALA A 51 -6.92 -4.88 -3.08
N GLN A 52 -6.74 -4.64 -1.77
CA GLN A 52 -6.09 -3.43 -1.25
C GLN A 52 -4.63 -3.32 -1.73
N LEU A 53 -3.88 -4.43 -1.72
CA LEU A 53 -2.47 -4.44 -2.08
C LEU A 53 -2.21 -4.50 -3.60
N ALA A 54 -3.09 -5.17 -4.35
CA ALA A 54 -2.89 -5.36 -5.79
C ALA A 54 -3.30 -4.14 -6.64
N LYS A 55 -4.20 -3.30 -6.13
CA LYS A 55 -4.76 -2.17 -6.88
C LYS A 55 -4.15 -0.86 -6.43
N SER A 56 -3.99 0.05 -7.38
CA SER A 56 -3.62 1.43 -7.06
C SER A 56 -4.86 2.21 -6.63
N HIS A 57 -4.76 2.92 -5.51
CA HIS A 57 -5.84 3.72 -4.96
C HIS A 57 -5.42 5.19 -4.98
N TYR A 58 -6.21 6.03 -5.63
CA TYR A 58 -5.95 7.47 -5.74
C TYR A 58 -7.24 8.24 -5.47
N PHE A 59 -7.10 9.42 -4.87
CA PHE A 59 -8.21 10.36 -4.75
C PHE A 59 -8.31 11.23 -6.00
N ASN A 60 -9.49 11.26 -6.61
CA ASN A 60 -9.79 12.21 -7.68
C ASN A 60 -10.13 13.57 -7.05
N ILE A 61 -9.20 14.51 -7.15
CA ILE A 61 -9.36 15.87 -6.60
C ILE A 61 -9.89 16.89 -7.62
N SER A 62 -10.42 16.45 -8.77
CA SER A 62 -10.89 17.38 -9.82
C SER A 62 -11.99 18.31 -9.32
N ARG A 63 -12.89 17.84 -8.44
CA ARG A 63 -13.91 18.70 -7.82
C ARG A 63 -13.29 19.78 -6.93
N ALA A 64 -12.32 19.40 -6.08
CA ALA A 64 -11.63 20.38 -5.24
C ALA A 64 -10.93 21.46 -6.09
N LYS A 65 -10.32 21.06 -7.21
CA LYS A 65 -9.70 21.98 -8.16
C LYS A 65 -10.72 22.91 -8.82
N ASN A 66 -11.85 22.37 -9.29
CA ASN A 66 -12.84 23.13 -10.05
C ASN A 66 -13.68 24.06 -9.16
N ASP A 67 -14.08 23.58 -7.99
CA ASP A 67 -15.05 24.26 -7.13
C ASP A 67 -14.37 25.27 -6.19
N PHE A 68 -13.12 25.01 -5.81
CA PHE A 68 -12.38 25.81 -4.83
C PHE A 68 -11.05 26.37 -5.35
N ALA A 69 -10.75 26.23 -6.63
CA ALA A 69 -9.44 26.55 -7.21
C ALA A 69 -8.28 25.88 -6.44
N TYR A 70 -8.54 24.74 -5.79
CA TYR A 70 -7.57 24.10 -4.91
C TYR A 70 -6.32 23.68 -5.69
N GLN A 71 -5.16 24.02 -5.17
CA GLN A 71 -3.87 23.53 -5.65
C GLN A 71 -3.14 22.83 -4.49
N PRO A 72 -2.62 21.61 -4.69
CA PRO A 72 -1.81 20.95 -3.69
C PRO A 72 -0.63 21.84 -3.27
N VAL A 73 -0.54 22.15 -1.97
CA VAL A 73 0.53 22.99 -1.41
C VAL A 73 1.91 22.31 -1.57
N VAL A 74 1.92 20.98 -1.60
CA VAL A 74 3.13 20.18 -1.78
C VAL A 74 2.91 19.27 -2.99
N ALA A 75 3.77 19.42 -4.00
CA ALA A 75 3.81 18.52 -5.15
C ALA A 75 4.24 17.11 -4.72
N GLN A 76 3.83 16.09 -5.47
CA GLN A 76 4.09 14.70 -5.09
C GLN A 76 5.58 14.36 -5.05
N GLU A 77 6.36 14.93 -5.97
CA GLU A 77 7.82 14.80 -6.03
C GLU A 77 8.49 15.41 -4.80
N GLU A 78 8.04 16.59 -4.39
CA GLU A 78 8.53 17.28 -3.20
C GLU A 78 8.14 16.53 -1.92
N GLY A 79 6.91 16.02 -1.85
CA GLY A 79 6.46 15.16 -0.76
C GLY A 79 7.34 13.91 -0.61
N MET A 80 7.72 13.26 -1.71
CA MET A 80 8.62 12.11 -1.70
C MET A 80 10.03 12.49 -1.20
N LYS A 81 10.58 13.62 -1.63
CA LYS A 81 11.88 14.12 -1.13
C LYS A 81 11.84 14.36 0.37
N ARG A 82 10.79 15.03 0.87
CA ARG A 82 10.58 15.27 2.31
C ARG A 82 10.51 13.97 3.09
N LEU A 83 9.78 12.97 2.58
CA LEU A 83 9.67 11.65 3.20
C LEU A 83 11.03 10.96 3.30
N ILE A 84 11.83 10.96 2.23
CA ILE A 84 13.16 10.36 2.22
C ILE A 84 14.09 11.08 3.21
N ASN A 85 14.08 12.41 3.22
CA ASN A 85 14.91 13.19 4.15
C ASN A 85 14.53 12.94 5.61
N TYR A 86 13.23 12.83 5.91
CA TYR A 86 12.75 12.47 7.24
C TYR A 86 13.32 11.13 7.71
N PHE A 87 13.23 10.08 6.89
CA PHE A 87 13.79 8.77 7.25
C PHE A 87 15.33 8.75 7.31
N ARG A 88 16.03 9.58 6.55
CA ARG A 88 17.50 9.70 6.65
C ARG A 88 17.94 10.43 7.93
N SER A 89 17.11 11.36 8.42
CA SER A 89 17.40 12.14 9.63
C SER A 89 17.16 11.38 10.93
N ARG A 90 16.49 10.23 10.87
CA ARG A 90 16.22 9.36 12.02
C ARG A 90 16.97 8.04 11.84
N PRO A 91 17.79 7.61 12.82
CA PRO A 91 18.29 6.25 12.83
C PRO A 91 17.10 5.29 12.78
N ALA A 92 17.22 4.19 12.04
CA ALA A 92 16.24 3.11 12.15
C ALA A 92 16.38 2.50 13.56
N ASP A 93 15.30 2.50 14.32
CA ASP A 93 15.19 1.73 15.57
C ASP A 93 15.22 0.22 15.28
#